data_AF-F4SVN4-F1
#
_entry.id   AF-F4SVN4-F1
#
_cell.length_a   1.000
_cell.length_b   1.000
_cell.length_c   1.000
_cell.angle_alpha   90.00
_cell.angle_beta   90.00
_cell.angle_gamma   90.00
#
_symmetry.space_group_name_H-M   'P 1'
#
loop_
_entity.id
_entity.type
_entity.pdbx_description
1 polymer ?
#
loop_
_entity_poly.entity_id
_entity_poly.type
_entity_poly.pdbx_seq_one_letter_code
_entity_poly.pdbx_strand_id
1 'polypeptide(L)'
;MHSDNYLFLDKITSSYFIKADILFRTIIFQNIAISHANEETNPQLYEAYTNLECFLEKHSPEISDKGIRHDLITKHMPSLCFSSLVSAFEDYIIEIMKLTFRINPEKLNKIKCDYGVFKSLSEDELFDYLVNEGVASLTFGSPKEYINKLCKLLCLDKKKIEHLLKQYIEIKARRDTGVHNNWVKDQRYEKKLLEAGISSEEKEYLIPDLDYFRYSFNLCGKLVKLISNNFSTQILKEQKLFDNE
;
A
#
# COMPACT_ATOMS: atom_id res chain seq x y z
N MET A 1 -30.06 11.66 -2.37
CA MET A 1 -28.95 12.47 -2.93
C MET A 1 -27.82 12.36 -1.92
N HIS A 2 -26.64 11.92 -2.35
CA HIS A 2 -25.52 11.65 -1.43
C HIS A 2 -24.89 12.94 -0.92
N SER A 3 -24.36 12.90 0.30
CA SER A 3 -23.58 14.01 0.86
C SER A 3 -22.25 14.24 0.13
N ASP A 4 -21.71 15.45 0.19
CA ASP A 4 -20.40 15.78 -0.38
C ASP A 4 -19.28 14.91 0.21
N ASN A 5 -19.39 14.57 1.50
CA ASN A 5 -18.44 13.67 2.17
C ASN A 5 -18.51 12.23 1.62
N TYR A 6 -19.69 11.77 1.21
CA TYR A 6 -19.84 10.47 0.54
C TYR A 6 -19.20 10.48 -0.85
N LEU A 7 -19.41 11.55 -1.63
CA LEU A 7 -18.75 11.71 -2.93
C LEU A 7 -17.23 11.81 -2.78
N PHE A 8 -16.74 12.46 -1.72
CA PHE A 8 -15.31 12.53 -1.43
C PHE A 8 -14.73 11.17 -1.02
N LEU A 9 -15.44 10.40 -0.19
CA LEU A 9 -15.08 9.01 0.13
C LEU A 9 -14.99 8.14 -1.14
N ASP A 10 -15.95 8.26 -2.04
CA ASP A 10 -15.96 7.54 -3.31
C ASP A 10 -14.73 7.90 -4.16
N LYS A 11 -14.40 9.20 -4.25
CA LYS A 11 -13.20 9.66 -4.94
C LYS A 11 -11.90 9.13 -4.34
N ILE A 12 -11.76 9.16 -3.01
CA ILE A 12 -10.59 8.59 -2.31
C ILE A 12 -10.45 7.10 -2.66
N THR A 13 -11.56 6.38 -2.59
CA THR A 13 -11.55 4.94 -2.78
C THR A 13 -11.29 4.56 -4.24
N SER A 14 -11.94 5.25 -5.18
CA SER A 14 -11.71 5.07 -6.62
C SER A 14 -10.27 5.39 -7.01
N SER A 15 -9.65 6.42 -6.41
CA SER A 15 -8.24 6.77 -6.65
C SER A 15 -7.31 5.60 -6.31
N TYR A 16 -7.55 4.90 -5.20
CA TYR A 16 -6.78 3.69 -4.87
C TYR A 16 -6.91 2.62 -5.96
N PHE A 17 -8.13 2.27 -6.35
CA PHE A 17 -8.36 1.19 -7.32
C PHE A 17 -7.81 1.53 -8.70
N ILE A 18 -7.90 2.78 -9.13
CA ILE A 18 -7.29 3.26 -10.37
C ILE A 18 -5.77 3.09 -10.30
N LYS A 19 -5.12 3.57 -9.23
CA LYS A 19 -3.66 3.42 -9.04
C LYS A 19 -3.26 1.93 -9.05
N ALA A 20 -3.99 1.08 -8.33
CA ALA A 20 -3.68 -0.33 -8.20
C ALA A 20 -3.90 -1.11 -9.51
N ASP A 21 -4.96 -0.81 -10.27
CA ASP A 21 -5.24 -1.41 -11.58
C ASP A 21 -4.15 -1.06 -12.62
N ILE A 22 -3.67 0.19 -12.61
CA ILE A 22 -2.57 0.64 -13.49
C ILE A 22 -1.32 -0.22 -13.31
N LEU A 23 -1.02 -0.68 -12.09
CA LEU A 23 0.14 -1.54 -11.83
C LEU A 23 -0.01 -2.91 -12.51
N PHE A 24 -1.21 -3.51 -12.46
CA PHE A 24 -1.48 -4.76 -13.18
C PHE A 24 -1.39 -4.58 -14.70
N ARG A 25 -1.96 -3.50 -15.21
CA ARG A 25 -1.86 -3.15 -16.64
C ARG A 25 -0.41 -2.97 -17.06
N THR A 26 0.43 -2.41 -16.20
CA THR A 26 1.87 -2.25 -16.46
C THR A 26 2.55 -3.61 -16.60
N ILE A 27 2.30 -4.55 -15.69
CA ILE A 27 2.86 -5.91 -15.76
C ILE A 27 2.37 -6.63 -17.03
N ILE A 28 1.08 -6.52 -17.37
CA ILE A 28 0.50 -7.12 -18.58
C ILE A 28 1.12 -6.52 -19.83
N PHE A 29 1.23 -5.18 -19.89
CA PHE A 29 1.85 -4.49 -21.00
C PHE A 29 3.29 -4.96 -21.23
N GLN A 30 4.09 -5.09 -20.17
CA GLN A 30 5.45 -5.60 -20.26
C GLN A 30 5.50 -7.03 -20.79
N ASN A 31 4.59 -7.90 -20.34
CA ASN A 31 4.50 -9.28 -20.84
C ASN A 31 4.17 -9.32 -22.35
N ILE A 32 3.25 -8.47 -22.79
CA ILE A 32 2.92 -8.33 -24.21
C ILE A 32 4.12 -7.77 -24.98
N ALA A 33 4.79 -6.73 -24.48
CA ALA A 33 5.94 -6.14 -25.14
C ALA A 33 7.10 -7.14 -25.33
N ILE A 34 7.43 -7.93 -24.30
CA ILE A 34 8.47 -8.98 -24.37
C ILE A 34 8.12 -10.04 -25.41
N SER A 35 6.86 -10.50 -25.44
CA SER A 35 6.43 -11.53 -26.39
C SER A 35 6.46 -11.07 -27.86
N HIS A 36 6.48 -9.76 -28.10
CA HIS A 36 6.57 -9.17 -29.44
C HIS A 36 7.96 -8.61 -29.76
N ALA A 37 8.95 -8.79 -28.89
CA ALA A 37 10.33 -8.40 -29.13
C ALA A 37 10.96 -9.36 -30.16
N ASN A 38 11.22 -8.85 -31.36
CA ASN A 38 11.65 -9.59 -32.53
C ASN A 38 12.76 -8.80 -33.25
N GLU A 39 13.89 -9.47 -33.51
CA GLU A 39 15.07 -8.86 -34.14
C GLU A 39 14.78 -8.24 -35.52
N GLU A 40 13.91 -8.86 -36.32
CA GLU A 40 13.57 -8.40 -37.67
C GLU A 40 12.56 -7.23 -37.64
N THR A 41 11.59 -7.28 -36.73
CA THR A 41 10.46 -6.33 -36.73
C THR A 41 10.73 -5.10 -35.85
N ASN A 42 11.45 -5.27 -34.74
CA ASN A 42 11.75 -4.21 -33.78
C ASN A 42 13.13 -4.43 -33.11
N PRO A 43 14.24 -4.32 -33.88
CA PRO A 43 15.58 -4.68 -33.43
C PRO A 43 16.02 -3.98 -32.14
N GLN A 44 15.66 -2.70 -31.97
CA GLN A 44 16.00 -1.94 -30.75
C GLN A 44 15.31 -2.49 -29.49
N LEU A 45 14.06 -2.95 -29.61
CA LEU A 45 13.32 -3.53 -28.49
C LEU A 45 13.89 -4.91 -28.14
N TYR A 46 14.20 -5.71 -29.17
CA TYR A 46 14.86 -7.00 -29.02
C TYR A 46 16.24 -6.88 -28.33
N GLU A 47 17.06 -5.94 -28.77
CA GLU A 47 18.37 -5.66 -28.16
C GLU A 47 18.22 -5.22 -26.69
N ALA A 48 17.26 -4.33 -26.39
CA ALA A 48 17.01 -3.87 -25.02
C ALA A 48 16.61 -5.03 -24.09
N TYR A 49 15.73 -5.93 -24.52
CA TYR A 49 15.35 -7.10 -23.72
C TYR A 49 16.50 -8.10 -23.59
N THR A 50 17.27 -8.33 -24.65
CA THR A 50 18.45 -9.22 -24.59
C THR A 50 19.48 -8.69 -23.57
N ASN A 51 19.75 -7.39 -23.59
CA ASN A 51 20.63 -6.75 -22.60
C ASN A 51 20.09 -6.88 -21.17
N LEU A 52 18.79 -6.72 -20.99
CA LEU A 52 18.13 -6.89 -19.69
C LEU A 52 18.21 -8.35 -19.21
N GLU A 53 17.98 -9.31 -20.08
CA GLU A 53 18.11 -10.75 -19.79
C GLU A 53 19.54 -11.08 -19.34
N CYS A 54 20.55 -10.70 -20.13
CA CYS A 54 21.96 -10.90 -19.77
C CYS A 54 22.33 -10.26 -18.42
N PHE A 55 21.81 -9.05 -18.15
CA PHE A 55 22.03 -8.39 -16.88
C PHE A 55 21.41 -9.18 -15.72
N LEU A 56 20.15 -9.60 -15.86
CA LEU A 56 19.45 -10.33 -14.82
C LEU A 56 20.03 -11.73 -14.60
N GLU A 57 20.51 -12.41 -15.65
CA GLU A 57 21.18 -13.71 -15.50
C GLU A 57 22.43 -13.61 -14.63
N LYS A 58 23.16 -12.50 -14.73
CA LYS A 58 24.39 -12.26 -13.97
C LYS A 58 24.12 -11.81 -12.54
N HIS A 59 23.01 -11.12 -12.29
CA HIS A 59 22.77 -10.38 -11.05
C HIS A 59 21.57 -10.89 -10.23
N SER A 60 20.76 -11.80 -10.77
CA SER A 60 19.62 -12.38 -10.04
C SER A 60 20.08 -13.58 -9.23
N PRO A 61 19.79 -13.64 -7.93
CA PRO A 61 20.25 -14.72 -7.06
C PRO A 61 19.63 -16.08 -7.42
N GLU A 62 18.44 -16.11 -8.05
CA GLU A 62 17.71 -17.35 -8.37
C GLU A 62 16.93 -17.24 -9.70
N ILE A 63 17.51 -17.78 -10.77
CA ILE A 63 16.81 -17.97 -12.06
C ILE A 63 16.01 -19.28 -11.97
N SER A 64 14.72 -19.25 -12.34
CA SER A 64 13.88 -20.44 -12.36
C SER A 64 14.18 -21.34 -13.56
N ASP A 65 13.77 -22.60 -13.45
CA ASP A 65 13.85 -23.60 -14.51
C ASP A 65 13.09 -23.20 -15.80
N LYS A 66 12.24 -22.17 -15.74
CA LYS A 66 11.49 -21.64 -16.88
C LYS A 66 12.24 -20.52 -17.64
N GLY A 67 13.43 -20.16 -17.18
CA GLY A 67 14.32 -19.19 -17.83
C GLY A 67 14.05 -17.72 -17.45
N ILE A 68 14.98 -16.86 -17.83
CA ILE A 68 15.01 -15.46 -17.38
C ILE A 68 13.83 -14.61 -17.91
N ARG A 69 13.31 -14.91 -19.11
CA ARG A 69 12.11 -14.25 -19.66
C ARG A 69 10.87 -14.48 -18.81
N HIS A 70 10.68 -15.71 -18.34
CA HIS A 70 9.59 -16.03 -17.44
C HIS A 70 9.75 -15.25 -16.13
N ASP A 71 10.95 -15.27 -15.54
CA ASP A 71 11.23 -14.59 -14.27
C ASP A 71 11.16 -13.06 -14.35
N LEU A 72 11.43 -12.47 -15.52
CA LEU A 72 11.24 -11.04 -15.76
C LEU A 72 9.79 -10.63 -15.46
N ILE A 73 8.81 -11.41 -15.92
CA ILE A 73 7.38 -11.13 -15.70
C ILE A 73 6.89 -11.64 -14.36
N THR A 74 7.34 -12.81 -13.91
CA THR A 74 6.77 -13.42 -12.71
C THR A 74 7.48 -13.01 -11.42
N LYS A 75 8.69 -12.42 -11.48
CA LYS A 75 9.45 -12.00 -10.30
C LYS A 75 9.86 -10.53 -10.36
N HIS A 76 10.53 -10.11 -11.44
CA HIS A 76 11.14 -8.78 -11.49
C HIS A 76 10.11 -7.64 -11.63
N MET A 77 9.19 -7.72 -12.60
CA MET A 77 8.16 -6.69 -12.79
C MET A 77 7.27 -6.51 -11.54
N PRO A 78 6.77 -7.58 -10.89
CA PRO A 78 6.06 -7.46 -9.61
C PRO A 78 6.87 -6.73 -8.53
N SER A 79 8.16 -7.01 -8.40
CA SER A 79 9.05 -6.32 -7.44
C SER A 79 9.18 -4.83 -7.69
N LEU A 80 9.22 -4.41 -8.95
CA LEU A 80 9.27 -2.99 -9.32
C LEU A 80 7.95 -2.28 -9.01
N CYS A 81 6.81 -2.94 -9.24
CA CYS A 81 5.49 -2.39 -8.97
C CYS A 81 5.09 -2.44 -7.48
N PHE A 82 5.73 -3.30 -6.67
CA PHE A 82 5.31 -3.57 -5.30
C PHE A 82 5.33 -2.33 -4.40
N SER A 83 6.38 -1.52 -4.49
CA SER A 83 6.48 -0.28 -3.71
C SER A 83 5.33 0.67 -4.01
N SER A 84 4.94 0.79 -5.28
CA SER A 84 3.81 1.64 -5.70
C SER A 84 2.47 1.12 -5.21
N LEU A 85 2.28 -0.21 -5.14
CA LEU A 85 1.06 -0.83 -4.60
C LEU A 85 0.89 -0.49 -3.12
N VAL A 86 1.96 -0.64 -2.33
CA VAL A 86 1.93 -0.32 -0.89
C VAL A 86 1.70 1.17 -0.69
N SER A 87 2.38 2.04 -1.44
CA SER A 87 2.18 3.49 -1.38
C SER A 87 0.74 3.89 -1.75
N ALA A 88 0.12 3.25 -2.75
CA ALA A 88 -1.28 3.54 -3.10
C ALA A 88 -2.24 3.25 -1.93
N PHE A 89 -2.00 2.18 -1.17
CA PHE A 89 -2.78 1.89 0.04
C PHE A 89 -2.46 2.85 1.19
N GLU A 90 -1.20 3.24 1.38
CA GLU A 90 -0.81 4.25 2.39
C GLU A 90 -1.47 5.59 2.10
N ASP A 91 -1.49 6.03 0.84
CA ASP A 91 -2.20 7.24 0.40
C ASP A 91 -3.68 7.16 0.75
N TYR A 92 -4.34 6.02 0.47
CA TYR A 92 -5.73 5.80 0.85
C TYR A 92 -5.95 5.95 2.36
N ILE A 93 -5.09 5.34 3.17
CA ILE A 93 -5.17 5.43 4.63
C ILE A 93 -4.97 6.88 5.09
N ILE A 94 -4.03 7.62 4.50
CA ILE A 94 -3.81 9.03 4.81
C ILE A 94 -5.07 9.85 4.49
N GLU A 95 -5.63 9.70 3.29
CA GLU A 95 -6.79 10.48 2.86
C GLU A 95 -8.06 10.14 3.65
N ILE A 96 -8.28 8.86 4.02
CA ILE A 96 -9.43 8.51 4.88
C ILE A 96 -9.27 9.07 6.29
N MET A 97 -8.05 9.11 6.84
CA MET A 97 -7.78 9.73 8.14
C MET A 97 -8.02 11.25 8.08
N LYS A 98 -7.55 11.93 7.04
CA LYS A 98 -7.83 13.37 6.82
C LYS A 98 -9.33 13.64 6.74
N LEU A 99 -10.08 12.84 5.97
CA LEU A 99 -11.53 12.95 5.90
C LEU A 99 -12.18 12.73 7.28
N THR A 100 -11.67 11.78 8.07
CA THR A 100 -12.15 11.54 9.44
C THR A 100 -12.00 12.79 10.31
N PHE A 101 -10.84 13.45 10.27
CA PHE A 101 -10.59 14.66 11.06
C PHE A 101 -11.41 15.85 10.58
N ARG A 102 -11.71 15.96 9.28
CA ARG A 102 -12.63 16.98 8.74
C ARG A 102 -14.06 16.81 9.24
N ILE A 103 -14.55 15.57 9.30
CA ILE A 103 -15.91 15.28 9.76
C ILE A 103 -16.02 15.35 11.28
N ASN A 104 -14.96 14.95 11.99
CA ASN A 104 -14.91 14.88 13.44
C ASN A 104 -13.67 15.63 13.98
N PRO A 105 -13.64 16.98 13.90
CA PRO A 105 -12.49 17.78 14.32
C PRO A 105 -12.10 17.59 15.78
N GLU A 106 -13.04 17.19 16.65
CA GLU A 106 -12.79 16.94 18.07
C GLU A 106 -11.80 15.79 18.31
N LYS A 107 -11.60 14.92 17.31
CA LYS A 107 -10.55 13.89 17.36
C LYS A 107 -9.13 14.49 17.32
N LEU A 108 -8.97 15.74 16.88
CA LEU A 108 -7.70 16.48 16.90
C LEU A 108 -7.38 17.11 18.27
N ASN A 109 -8.31 17.13 19.23
CA ASN A 109 -8.11 17.77 20.54
C ASN A 109 -6.91 17.22 21.35
N LYS A 110 -6.38 16.06 20.97
CA LYS A 110 -5.22 15.41 21.62
C LYS A 110 -3.90 15.71 20.92
N ILE A 111 -3.94 16.34 19.75
CA ILE A 111 -2.76 16.71 18.98
C ILE A 111 -2.20 18.00 19.60
N LYS A 112 -0.93 17.95 19.97
CA LYS A 112 -0.24 19.10 20.55
C LYS A 112 0.20 20.02 19.43
N CYS A 113 0.07 21.33 19.65
CA CYS A 113 0.58 22.36 18.76
C CYS A 113 1.42 23.33 19.58
N ASP A 114 2.64 23.59 19.14
CA ASP A 114 3.53 24.55 19.80
C ASP A 114 2.98 25.96 19.63
N TYR A 115 3.06 26.77 20.69
CA TYR A 115 2.52 28.14 20.69
C TYR A 115 3.12 29.02 19.58
N GLY A 116 4.39 28.79 19.24
CA GLY A 116 5.06 29.49 18.13
C GLY A 116 4.41 29.19 16.78
N VAL A 117 4.08 27.91 16.53
CA VAL A 117 3.40 27.45 15.31
C VAL A 117 1.98 28.02 15.26
N PHE A 118 1.24 27.90 16.37
CA PHE A 118 -0.11 28.47 16.52
C PHE A 118 -0.16 29.96 16.18
N LYS A 119 0.83 30.74 16.62
CA LYS A 119 0.88 32.18 16.37
C LYS A 119 1.24 32.53 14.92
N SER A 120 1.95 31.65 14.22
CA SER A 120 2.47 31.89 12.86
C SER A 120 1.51 31.50 11.73
N LEU A 121 0.50 30.67 12.01
CA LEU A 121 -0.42 30.16 11.00
C LEU A 121 -1.77 30.87 11.06
N SER A 122 -2.42 31.01 9.90
CA SER A 122 -3.84 31.34 9.84
C SER A 122 -4.71 30.19 10.37
N GLU A 123 -6.00 30.43 10.58
CA GLU A 123 -6.93 29.41 11.08
C GLU A 123 -7.02 28.19 10.14
N ASP A 124 -7.12 28.42 8.83
CA ASP A 124 -7.16 27.35 7.83
C ASP A 124 -5.84 26.57 7.78
N GLU A 125 -4.70 27.26 7.80
CA GLU A 125 -3.38 26.61 7.81
C GLU A 125 -3.13 25.83 9.11
N LEU A 126 -3.64 26.32 10.24
CA LEU A 126 -3.55 25.64 11.52
C LEU A 126 -4.37 24.34 11.51
N PHE A 127 -5.56 24.35 10.91
CA PHE A 127 -6.36 23.13 10.78
C PHE A 127 -5.63 22.08 9.94
N ASP A 128 -5.11 22.47 8.77
CA ASP A 128 -4.35 21.57 7.90
C ASP A 128 -3.08 21.04 8.59
N TYR A 129 -2.38 21.89 9.35
CA TYR A 129 -1.24 21.49 10.18
C TYR A 129 -1.64 20.42 11.20
N LEU A 130 -2.70 20.65 11.98
CA LEU A 130 -3.17 19.70 13.00
C LEU A 130 -3.62 18.38 12.39
N VAL A 131 -4.27 18.42 11.23
CA VAL A 131 -4.65 17.21 10.48
C VAL A 131 -3.42 16.40 10.08
N ASN A 132 -2.37 17.07 9.58
CA ASN A 132 -1.13 16.40 9.19
C ASN A 132 -0.39 15.79 10.39
N GLU A 133 -0.29 16.51 11.51
CA GLU A 133 0.26 15.99 12.76
C GLU A 133 -0.58 14.82 13.32
N GLY A 134 -1.91 14.92 13.21
CA GLY A 134 -2.84 13.84 13.53
C GLY A 134 -2.54 12.58 12.73
N VAL A 135 -2.43 12.69 11.41
CA VAL A 135 -2.06 11.60 10.50
C VAL A 135 -0.71 11.01 10.88
N ALA A 136 0.32 11.84 11.06
CA ALA A 136 1.66 11.41 11.44
C ALA A 136 1.64 10.61 12.75
N SER A 137 0.96 11.11 13.78
CA SER A 137 0.87 10.45 15.09
C SER A 137 0.23 9.05 15.02
N LEU A 138 -0.59 8.78 14.00
CA LEU A 138 -1.25 7.50 13.78
C LEU A 138 -0.37 6.51 13.00
N THR A 139 0.47 7.00 12.09
CA THR A 139 1.38 6.18 11.27
C THR A 139 2.68 5.84 12.00
N PHE A 140 3.03 6.57 13.07
CA PHE A 140 4.14 6.26 13.95
C PHE A 140 3.75 5.35 15.13
N GLY A 141 4.60 4.36 15.41
CA GLY A 141 4.48 3.43 16.54
C GLY A 141 4.72 1.98 16.14
N SER A 142 4.57 1.08 17.10
CA SER A 142 4.60 -0.36 16.86
C SER A 142 3.39 -0.81 16.02
N PRO A 143 3.48 -1.96 15.31
CA PRO A 143 2.36 -2.56 14.58
C PRO A 143 1.05 -2.67 15.39
N LYS A 144 1.16 -3.07 16.67
CA LYS A 144 0.02 -3.22 17.57
C LYS A 144 -0.63 -1.88 17.88
N GLU A 145 0.16 -0.83 18.08
CA GLU A 145 -0.34 0.52 18.30
C GLU A 145 -1.03 1.06 17.05
N TYR A 146 -0.43 0.85 15.86
CA TYR A 146 -1.04 1.25 14.58
C TYR A 146 -2.44 0.65 14.41
N ILE A 147 -2.61 -0.67 14.61
CA ILE A 147 -3.92 -1.34 14.53
C ILE A 147 -4.92 -0.70 15.50
N ASN A 148 -4.52 -0.50 16.76
CA ASN A 148 -5.41 0.05 17.77
C ASN A 148 -5.82 1.49 17.45
N LYS A 149 -4.84 2.32 17.06
CA LYS A 149 -5.04 3.72 16.69
C LYS A 149 -5.98 3.84 15.48
N LEU A 150 -5.71 3.08 14.41
CA LEU A 150 -6.52 3.08 13.19
C LEU A 150 -7.94 2.60 13.45
N CYS A 151 -8.12 1.48 14.17
CA CYS A 151 -9.45 0.95 14.48
C CYS A 151 -10.27 1.93 15.31
N LYS A 152 -9.63 2.59 16.28
CA LYS A 152 -10.28 3.61 17.11
C LYS A 152 -10.68 4.84 16.31
N LEU A 153 -9.77 5.35 15.46
CA LEU A 153 -10.04 6.55 14.66
C LEU A 153 -11.21 6.33 13.70
N LEU A 154 -11.19 5.19 13.00
CA LEU A 154 -12.15 4.87 11.93
C LEU A 154 -13.37 4.09 12.42
N CYS A 155 -13.53 3.93 13.74
CA CYS A 155 -14.62 3.17 14.37
C CYS A 155 -14.78 1.75 13.77
N LEU A 156 -13.66 1.05 13.56
CA LEU A 156 -13.62 -0.29 13.00
C LEU A 156 -13.77 -1.34 14.11
N ASP A 157 -14.51 -2.42 13.83
CA ASP A 157 -14.50 -3.62 14.67
C ASP A 157 -13.16 -4.32 14.53
N LYS A 158 -12.30 -4.12 15.53
CA LYS A 158 -10.95 -4.69 15.58
C LYS A 158 -10.95 -6.20 15.35
N LYS A 159 -11.91 -6.95 15.89
CA LYS A 159 -11.93 -8.43 15.76
C LYS A 159 -12.10 -8.87 14.30
N LYS A 160 -12.82 -8.09 13.49
CA LYS A 160 -13.06 -8.40 12.08
C LYS A 160 -11.88 -8.07 11.18
N ILE A 161 -11.13 -7.01 11.51
CA ILE A 161 -10.12 -6.45 10.60
C ILE A 161 -8.66 -6.72 11.03
N GLU A 162 -8.42 -7.08 12.29
CA GLU A 162 -7.05 -7.24 12.83
C GLU A 162 -6.21 -8.25 12.05
N HIS A 163 -6.78 -9.37 11.61
CA HIS A 163 -6.05 -10.36 10.81
C HIS A 163 -5.54 -9.78 9.48
N LEU A 164 -6.38 -9.01 8.77
CA LEU A 164 -6.01 -8.35 7.52
C LEU A 164 -4.98 -7.26 7.75
N LEU A 165 -5.11 -6.47 8.83
CA LEU A 165 -4.14 -5.43 9.14
C LEU A 165 -2.77 -6.01 9.51
N LYS A 166 -2.72 -7.14 10.21
CA LYS A 166 -1.47 -7.86 10.48
C LYS A 166 -0.80 -8.29 9.19
N GLN A 167 -1.54 -8.91 8.28
CA GLN A 167 -1.01 -9.28 6.97
C GLN A 167 -0.52 -8.05 6.17
N TYR A 168 -1.23 -6.92 6.23
CA TYR A 168 -0.78 -5.66 5.63
C TYR A 168 0.52 -5.13 6.26
N ILE A 169 0.70 -5.27 7.59
CA ILE A 169 1.93 -4.88 8.27
C ILE A 169 3.13 -5.66 7.72
N GLU A 170 2.96 -6.96 7.46
CA GLU A 170 4.01 -7.77 6.85
C GLU A 170 4.31 -7.30 5.42
N ILE A 171 3.28 -7.05 4.59
CA ILE A 171 3.41 -6.49 3.24
C ILE A 171 4.22 -5.18 3.26
N LYS A 172 3.90 -4.28 4.20
CA LYS A 172 4.63 -3.03 4.40
C LYS A 172 6.07 -3.27 4.84
N ALA A 173 6.30 -4.16 5.82
CA ALA A 173 7.64 -4.49 6.29
C ALA A 173 8.51 -5.09 5.17
N ARG A 174 7.91 -5.90 4.30
CA ARG A 174 8.57 -6.45 3.11
C ARG A 174 8.92 -5.36 2.10
N ARG A 175 8.02 -4.40 1.85
CA ARG A 175 8.32 -3.23 1.00
C ARG A 175 9.52 -2.46 1.55
N ASP A 176 9.50 -2.16 2.84
CA ASP A 176 10.59 -1.44 3.49
C ASP A 176 11.92 -2.20 3.34
N THR A 177 11.89 -3.52 3.42
CA THR A 177 13.05 -4.40 3.18
C THR A 177 13.53 -4.32 1.72
N GLY A 178 12.62 -4.28 0.75
CA GLY A 178 12.94 -4.05 -0.65
C GLY A 178 13.62 -2.70 -0.92
N VAL A 179 13.05 -1.63 -0.35
CA VAL A 179 13.54 -0.26 -0.54
C VAL A 179 14.87 -0.01 0.17
N HIS A 180 15.07 -0.58 1.36
CA HIS A 180 16.23 -0.25 2.21
C HIS A 180 17.32 -1.31 2.26
N ASN A 181 17.01 -2.56 1.88
CA ASN A 181 17.95 -3.68 2.02
C ASN A 181 17.93 -4.64 0.83
N ASN A 182 17.53 -4.16 -0.36
CA ASN A 182 17.50 -4.94 -1.61
C ASN A 182 16.79 -6.30 -1.44
N TRP A 183 15.69 -6.32 -0.69
CA TRP A 183 14.88 -7.51 -0.39
C TRP A 183 15.59 -8.57 0.47
N VAL A 184 16.77 -8.29 1.01
CA VAL A 184 17.46 -9.18 1.96
C VAL A 184 16.79 -9.06 3.33
N LYS A 185 16.29 -10.17 3.86
CA LYS A 185 15.68 -10.22 5.19
C LYS A 185 16.68 -9.80 6.25
N ASP A 186 16.25 -8.92 7.17
CA ASP A 186 17.05 -8.48 8.30
C ASP A 186 16.29 -8.59 9.62
N GLN A 187 16.99 -8.34 10.73
CA GLN A 187 16.42 -8.36 12.07
C GLN A 187 15.30 -7.32 12.26
N ARG A 188 15.29 -6.22 11.48
CA ARG A 188 14.24 -5.19 11.57
C ARG A 188 12.93 -5.71 11.02
N TYR A 189 12.96 -6.46 9.91
CA TYR A 189 11.80 -7.17 9.38
C TYR A 189 11.25 -8.18 10.40
N GLU A 190 12.10 -9.06 10.92
CA GLU A 190 11.68 -10.11 11.87
C GLU A 190 11.08 -9.52 13.15
N LYS A 191 11.69 -8.46 13.70
CA LYS A 191 11.17 -7.75 14.87
C LYS A 191 9.78 -7.16 14.61
N LYS A 192 9.54 -6.53 13.45
CA LYS A 192 8.22 -5.99 13.08
C LYS A 192 7.15 -7.09 13.02
N LEU A 193 7.48 -8.26 12.47
CA LEU A 193 6.55 -9.38 12.38
C LEU A 193 6.24 -9.97 13.75
N LEU A 194 7.27 -10.13 14.61
CA LEU A 194 7.09 -10.60 15.98
C LEU A 194 6.16 -9.68 16.78
N GLU A 195 6.35 -8.35 16.65
CA GLU A 195 5.47 -7.35 17.29
C GLU A 195 4.02 -7.41 16.79
N ALA A 196 3.81 -7.82 15.53
CA ALA A 196 2.49 -8.05 14.95
C ALA A 196 1.90 -9.44 15.30
N GLY A 197 2.70 -10.34 15.87
CA GLY A 197 2.34 -11.73 16.15
C GLY A 197 2.25 -12.57 14.88
N ILE A 198 3.17 -12.36 13.94
CA ILE A 198 3.29 -13.06 12.66
C ILE A 198 4.61 -13.82 12.64
N SER A 199 4.62 -15.05 12.15
CA SER A 199 5.85 -15.80 11.91
C SER A 199 6.57 -15.26 10.67
N SER A 200 7.88 -15.05 10.76
CA SER A 200 8.69 -14.71 9.59
C SER A 200 8.84 -15.89 8.64
N GLU A 201 8.98 -15.61 7.34
CA GLU A 201 9.40 -16.61 6.38
C GLU A 201 10.85 -17.02 6.62
N GLU A 202 11.18 -18.29 6.34
CA GLU A 202 12.55 -18.79 6.46
C GLU A 202 13.47 -18.26 5.35
N LYS A 203 12.90 -17.86 4.20
CA LYS A 203 13.65 -17.35 3.04
C LYS A 203 14.54 -16.16 3.39
N GLU A 204 15.73 -16.12 2.79
CA GLU A 204 16.68 -15.00 2.92
C GLU A 204 16.25 -13.80 2.07
N TYR A 205 15.82 -14.06 0.84
CA TYR A 205 15.32 -13.02 -0.08
C TYR A 205 13.79 -12.97 -0.05
N LEU A 206 13.25 -11.77 0.10
CA LEU A 206 11.82 -11.48 0.20
C LEU A 206 11.27 -10.79 -1.05
N ILE A 207 11.89 -11.01 -2.21
CA ILE A 207 11.47 -10.43 -3.49
C ILE A 207 10.03 -10.89 -3.79
N PRO A 208 9.06 -9.98 -3.98
CA PRO A 208 7.69 -10.36 -4.24
C PRO A 208 7.57 -10.85 -5.69
N ASP A 209 7.12 -12.09 -5.85
CA ASP A 209 6.71 -12.62 -7.15
C ASP A 209 5.29 -12.17 -7.50
N LEU A 210 4.80 -12.62 -8.66
CA LEU A 210 3.47 -12.28 -9.16
C LEU A 210 2.35 -12.79 -8.24
N ASP A 211 2.52 -13.95 -7.61
CA ASP A 211 1.51 -14.52 -6.71
C ASP A 211 1.45 -13.72 -5.41
N TYR A 212 2.61 -13.35 -4.86
CA TYR A 212 2.73 -12.48 -3.71
C TYR A 212 2.17 -11.08 -3.99
N PHE A 213 2.45 -10.53 -5.17
CA PHE A 213 1.90 -9.25 -5.61
C PHE A 213 0.37 -9.30 -5.71
N ARG A 214 -0.20 -10.38 -6.29
CA ARG A 214 -1.64 -10.61 -6.35
C ARG A 214 -2.27 -10.75 -4.97
N TYR A 215 -1.63 -11.51 -4.09
CA TYR A 215 -2.04 -11.63 -2.69
C TYR A 215 -2.12 -10.26 -2.03
N SER A 216 -1.06 -9.45 -2.18
CA SER A 216 -0.97 -8.13 -1.58
C SER A 216 -2.01 -7.17 -2.14
N PHE A 217 -2.25 -7.20 -3.46
CA PHE A 217 -3.28 -6.41 -4.11
C PHE A 217 -4.68 -6.75 -3.60
N ASN A 218 -5.01 -8.05 -3.58
CA ASN A 218 -6.32 -8.52 -3.12
C ASN A 218 -6.55 -8.14 -1.66
N LEU A 219 -5.51 -8.26 -0.82
CA LEU A 219 -5.58 -7.92 0.59
C LEU A 219 -5.80 -6.43 0.81
N CYS A 220 -5.00 -5.58 0.17
CA CYS A 220 -5.15 -4.12 0.25
C CYS A 220 -6.52 -3.69 -0.29
N GLY A 221 -6.96 -4.27 -1.42
CA GLY A 221 -8.30 -4.02 -1.98
C GLY A 221 -9.42 -4.42 -1.02
N LYS A 222 -9.31 -5.57 -0.36
CA LYS A 222 -10.28 -6.01 0.66
C LYS A 222 -10.31 -5.06 1.86
N LEU A 223 -9.16 -4.61 2.35
CA LEU A 223 -9.08 -3.61 3.42
C LEU A 223 -9.74 -2.30 3.00
N VAL A 224 -9.48 -1.81 1.79
CA VAL A 224 -10.10 -0.60 1.25
C VAL A 224 -11.63 -0.74 1.19
N LYS A 225 -12.16 -1.83 0.64
CA LYS A 225 -13.62 -2.08 0.61
C LYS A 225 -14.21 -2.08 2.02
N LEU A 226 -13.59 -2.78 2.97
CA LEU A 226 -14.09 -2.90 4.35
C LEU A 226 -14.05 -1.55 5.09
N ILE A 227 -12.94 -0.83 4.99
CA ILE A 227 -12.76 0.46 5.65
C ILE A 227 -13.75 1.48 5.07
N SER A 228 -13.85 1.59 3.74
CA SER A 228 -14.77 2.53 3.09
C SER A 228 -16.24 2.21 3.40
N ASN A 229 -16.65 0.93 3.41
CA ASN A 229 -18.01 0.55 3.80
C ASN A 229 -18.29 0.87 5.28
N ASN A 230 -17.34 0.61 6.18
CA ASN A 230 -17.49 0.97 7.59
C ASN A 230 -17.57 2.49 7.76
N PHE A 231 -16.72 3.24 7.06
CA PHE A 231 -16.73 4.70 7.08
C PHE A 231 -18.08 5.25 6.62
N SER A 232 -18.56 4.80 5.47
CA SER A 232 -19.85 5.24 4.92
C SER A 232 -21.01 4.95 5.88
N THR A 233 -21.10 3.73 6.38
CA THR A 233 -22.26 3.32 7.20
C THR A 233 -22.19 3.80 8.65
N GLN A 234 -21.01 3.79 9.27
CA GLN A 234 -20.85 4.10 10.70
C GLN A 234 -20.59 5.58 10.95
N ILE A 235 -19.83 6.25 10.08
CA ILE A 235 -19.43 7.65 10.25
C ILE A 235 -20.35 8.57 9.45
N LEU A 236 -20.55 8.31 8.16
CA LEU A 236 -21.41 9.16 7.31
C LEU A 236 -22.91 8.88 7.45
N LYS A 237 -23.29 7.71 8.01
CA LYS A 237 -24.67 7.22 8.07
C LYS A 237 -25.33 7.09 6.69
N GLU A 238 -24.52 6.73 5.70
CA GLU A 238 -24.92 6.54 4.31
C GLU A 238 -24.93 5.03 3.96
N GLN A 239 -25.38 4.71 2.74
CA GLN A 239 -25.35 3.34 2.23
C GLN A 239 -23.93 2.81 2.02
N LYS A 240 -23.78 1.50 1.82
CA LYS A 240 -22.47 0.92 1.49
C LYS A 240 -22.00 1.42 0.13
N LEU A 241 -20.68 1.58 0.01
CA LEU A 241 -20.02 1.97 -1.23
C LEU A 241 -19.78 0.76 -2.14
N PHE A 242 -19.53 -0.41 -1.54
CA PHE A 242 -19.34 -1.68 -2.23
C PHE A 242 -20.32 -2.72 -1.71
N ASP A 243 -20.77 -3.59 -2.61
CA ASP A 243 -21.49 -4.79 -2.26
C ASP A 243 -20.60 -5.74 -1.43
N ASN A 244 -21.24 -6.55 -0.58
CA ASN A 244 -20.53 -7.58 0.16
C ASN A 244 -20.18 -8.72 -0.82
N GLU A 245 -18.89 -8.90 -1.11
CA GLU A 245 -18.34 -10.16 -1.63
C GLU A 245 -18.01 -11.12 -0.49
#